data_AF-A0A381FMX9-F1
#
_entry.id   AF-A0A381FMX9-F1
#
_cell.length_a   1.000
_cell.length_b   1.000
_cell.length_c   1.000
_cell.angle_alpha   90.00
_cell.angle_beta   90.00
_cell.angle_gamma   90.00
#
_symmetry.space_group_name_H-M   'P 1'
#
loop_
_entity.id
_entity.type
_entity.pdbx_description
1 polymer ?
#
loop_
_entity_poly.entity_id
_entity_poly.type
_entity_poly.pdbx_seq_one_letter_code
_entity_poly.pdbx_strand_id
1 'polypeptide(L)'
;MIGVRNVGTGRETPNNVTLWVNEIRLSEIENDGGYAGNASLNFNLGDFATINTSASYSSVGFGNIDSKPAERSQATQSAFSINTAVNVDKFLPEKTGMKIPVNYSYSQTIEDPKYNPLDTDVEFSKAANKEELKKSPERILSREVLVW
;
A
#
# COMPACT_ATOMS: atom_id res chain seq x y z
N MET A 1 7.06 -3.14 29.79
CA MET A 1 7.38 -3.93 31.01
C MET A 1 6.87 -3.15 32.21
N ILE A 2 6.13 -3.79 33.13
CA ILE A 2 5.78 -3.19 34.43
C ILE A 2 6.79 -3.68 35.45
N GLY A 3 7.36 -2.78 36.24
CA GLY A 3 8.34 -3.11 37.26
C GLY A 3 8.45 -2.04 38.34
N VAL A 4 9.01 -2.42 39.47
CA VAL A 4 9.30 -1.53 40.60
C VAL A 4 10.78 -1.18 40.58
N ARG A 5 11.12 0.10 40.51
CA ARG A 5 12.50 0.59 40.58
C ARG A 5 12.70 1.38 41.87
N ASN A 6 13.67 0.96 42.68
CA ASN A 6 14.14 1.73 43.82
C ASN A 6 15.21 2.73 43.35
N VAL A 7 15.06 4.03 43.64
CA VAL A 7 15.94 5.13 43.19
C VAL A 7 16.81 5.72 44.32
N GLY A 8 17.04 4.96 45.41
CA GLY A 8 17.65 5.46 46.64
C GLY A 8 19.00 6.21 46.49
N THR A 9 19.16 7.32 47.22
CA THR A 9 20.37 8.17 47.24
C THR A 9 21.24 8.00 48.49
N GLY A 10 21.01 6.98 49.32
CA GLY A 10 21.86 6.65 50.48
C GLY A 10 21.09 6.07 51.65
N ARG A 11 21.67 5.02 52.27
CA ARG A 11 21.11 4.10 53.28
C ARG A 11 19.95 3.24 52.79
N GLU A 12 20.30 2.02 52.40
CA GLU A 12 19.40 0.95 52.00
C GLU A 12 18.60 0.42 53.20
N THR A 13 17.38 0.93 53.38
CA THR A 13 16.37 0.27 54.19
C THR A 13 15.68 -0.81 53.34
N PRO A 14 15.46 -2.04 53.86
CA PRO A 14 14.65 -3.04 53.17
C PRO A 14 13.22 -2.51 53.08
N ASN A 15 12.80 -2.11 51.88
CA ASN A 15 11.45 -1.64 51.64
C ASN A 15 10.60 -2.81 51.15
N ASN A 16 9.72 -3.32 52.01
CA ASN A 16 8.72 -4.30 51.62
C ASN A 16 7.58 -3.59 50.89
N VAL A 17 7.37 -3.92 49.60
CA VAL A 17 6.35 -3.30 48.76
C VAL A 17 5.47 -4.40 48.16
N THR A 18 4.15 -4.26 48.34
CA THR A 18 3.15 -5.11 47.68
C THR A 18 2.46 -4.30 46.59
N LEU A 19 2.65 -4.69 45.32
CA LEU A 19 2.02 -4.06 44.16
C LEU A 19 0.86 -4.93 43.65
N TRP A 20 -0.33 -4.35 43.54
CA TRP A 20 -1.48 -4.96 42.88
C TRP A 20 -1.76 -4.22 41.58
N VAL A 21 -1.73 -4.93 40.46
CA VAL A 21 -2.10 -4.40 39.13
C VAL A 21 -3.32 -5.18 38.66
N ASN A 22 -4.35 -4.47 38.18
CA ASN A 22 -5.59 -5.08 37.72
C ASN A 22 -5.62 -5.29 36.20
N GLU A 23 -6.05 -4.29 35.42
CA GLU A 23 -6.19 -4.35 33.96
C GLU A 23 -5.43 -3.21 33.28
N ILE A 24 -4.79 -3.51 32.15
CA ILE A 24 -4.22 -2.52 31.24
C ILE A 24 -5.09 -2.53 29.99
N ARG A 25 -5.73 -1.39 29.70
CA ARG A 25 -6.55 -1.22 28.50
C ARG A 25 -5.96 -0.16 27.61
N LEU A 26 -5.94 -0.43 26.31
CA LEU A 26 -5.69 0.59 25.30
C LEU A 26 -6.98 1.37 25.07
N SER A 27 -6.96 2.67 25.34
CA SER A 27 -8.04 3.61 25.03
C SER A 27 -7.69 4.44 23.79
N GLU A 28 -8.69 5.11 23.21
CA GLU A 28 -8.49 6.09 22.13
C GLU A 28 -7.85 5.51 20.87
N ILE A 29 -8.34 4.35 20.42
CA ILE A 29 -7.98 3.84 19.10
C ILE A 29 -8.55 4.80 18.05
N GLU A 30 -7.68 5.43 17.27
CA GLU A 30 -8.09 6.23 16.12
C GLU A 30 -8.96 5.38 15.17
N ASN A 31 -10.20 5.79 14.99
CA ASN A 31 -11.18 5.11 14.15
C ASN A 31 -11.58 6.01 12.99
N ASP A 32 -10.59 6.43 12.22
CA ASP A 32 -10.82 7.21 11.02
C ASP A 32 -11.30 6.29 9.89
N GLY A 33 -12.35 6.73 9.20
CA GLY A 33 -12.82 6.09 7.98
C GLY A 33 -11.92 6.44 6.81
N GLY A 34 -11.69 5.48 5.92
CA GLY A 34 -11.09 5.71 4.62
C GLY A 34 -12.11 5.58 3.49
N TYR A 35 -11.70 5.99 2.30
CA TYR A 35 -12.44 5.79 1.06
C TYR A 35 -11.60 5.01 0.06
N ALA A 36 -12.27 4.30 -0.82
CA ALA A 36 -11.64 3.68 -1.97
C ALA A 36 -12.48 3.89 -3.22
N GLY A 37 -11.81 3.95 -4.35
CA GLY A 37 -12.41 4.02 -5.67
C GLY A 37 -11.68 3.07 -6.62
N ASN A 38 -12.46 2.37 -7.44
CA ASN A 38 -11.92 1.59 -8.55
C ASN A 38 -12.61 2.04 -9.84
N ALA A 39 -11.84 2.18 -10.90
CA ALA A 39 -12.32 2.44 -12.24
C ALA A 39 -11.69 1.43 -13.19
N SER A 40 -12.51 0.83 -14.05
CA SER A 40 -12.06 -0.13 -15.05
C SER A 40 -12.71 0.20 -16.39
N LEU A 41 -11.89 0.27 -17.44
CA LEU A 41 -12.29 0.58 -18.80
C LEU A 41 -11.82 -0.53 -19.73
N ASN A 42 -12.73 -1.03 -20.56
CA ASN A 42 -12.43 -2.00 -21.61
C ASN A 42 -12.85 -1.41 -22.96
N PHE A 43 -11.90 -1.33 -23.88
CA PHE A 43 -12.13 -0.91 -25.25
C PHE A 43 -11.83 -2.08 -26.19
N ASN A 44 -12.82 -2.48 -26.97
CA ASN A 44 -12.69 -3.48 -28.01
C ASN A 44 -12.81 -2.79 -29.37
N LEU A 45 -11.75 -2.86 -30.18
CA LEU A 45 -11.65 -2.29 -31.52
C LEU A 45 -11.85 -3.37 -32.59
N GLY A 46 -12.80 -4.29 -32.36
CA GLY A 46 -13.07 -5.44 -33.21
C GLY A 46 -11.88 -6.41 -33.26
N ASP A 47 -11.53 -6.87 -34.47
CA ASP A 47 -10.39 -7.76 -34.67
C ASP A 47 -9.03 -7.09 -34.48
N PHE A 48 -9.00 -5.75 -34.39
CA PHE A 48 -7.74 -5.00 -34.44
C PHE A 48 -7.02 -5.00 -33.09
N ALA A 49 -7.72 -4.58 -32.03
CA ALA A 49 -7.09 -4.44 -30.72
C ALA A 49 -8.10 -4.50 -29.57
N THR A 50 -7.62 -4.92 -28.40
CA THR A 50 -8.34 -4.82 -27.13
C THR A 50 -7.46 -4.08 -26.13
N ILE A 51 -8.01 -3.06 -25.48
CA ILE A 51 -7.32 -2.25 -24.47
C ILE A 51 -8.11 -2.35 -23.17
N ASN A 52 -7.44 -2.78 -22.11
CA ASN A 52 -7.95 -2.85 -20.75
C ASN A 52 -7.17 -1.87 -19.89
N THR A 53 -7.85 -0.94 -19.24
CA THR A 53 -7.24 0.01 -18.31
C THR A 53 -7.93 -0.10 -16.97
N SER A 54 -7.17 -0.14 -15.89
CA SER A 54 -7.71 -0.09 -14.53
C SER A 54 -6.97 0.95 -13.69
N ALA A 55 -7.71 1.58 -12.79
CA ALA A 55 -7.17 2.49 -11.80
C ALA A 55 -7.85 2.19 -10.46
N SER A 56 -7.07 2.20 -9.38
CA SER A 56 -7.60 2.07 -8.04
C SER A 56 -6.90 3.02 -7.09
N TYR A 57 -7.66 3.52 -6.13
CA TYR A 57 -7.18 4.36 -5.06
C TYR A 57 -7.84 3.91 -3.75
N SER A 58 -7.07 3.78 -2.68
CA SER A 58 -7.56 3.58 -1.32
C SER A 58 -6.79 4.48 -0.36
N SER A 59 -7.51 5.14 0.55
CA SER A 59 -6.89 5.95 1.59
C SER A 59 -6.58 5.12 2.83
N VAL A 60 -5.75 5.67 3.71
CA VAL A 60 -5.59 5.18 5.09
C VAL A 60 -6.96 5.09 5.78
N GLY A 61 -7.15 4.06 6.60
CA GLY A 61 -8.40 3.79 7.32
C GLY A 61 -9.46 3.06 6.49
N PHE A 62 -9.23 2.83 5.19
CA PHE A 62 -10.11 1.99 4.38
C PHE A 62 -9.92 0.51 4.75
N GLY A 63 -11.02 -0.24 4.86
CA GLY A 63 -11.03 -1.65 5.22
C GLY A 63 -12.43 -2.24 5.08
N ASN A 64 -12.56 -3.55 5.31
CA ASN A 64 -13.86 -4.21 5.25
C ASN A 64 -14.72 -3.84 6.46
N ILE A 65 -16.03 -4.13 6.37
CA ILE A 65 -17.01 -3.82 7.43
C ILE A 65 -16.70 -4.57 8.74
N ASP A 66 -16.16 -5.78 8.63
CA ASP A 66 -15.77 -6.65 9.75
C ASP A 66 -14.37 -6.35 10.29
N SER A 67 -13.58 -5.50 9.61
CA SER A 67 -12.22 -5.16 10.03
C SER A 67 -12.23 -4.25 11.25
N LYS A 68 -11.49 -4.64 12.30
CA LYS A 68 -11.24 -3.77 13.46
C LYS A 68 -10.41 -2.56 13.03
N PRO A 69 -10.48 -1.43 13.74
CA PRO A 69 -9.71 -0.22 13.37
C PRO A 69 -8.20 -0.46 13.19
N ALA A 70 -7.60 -1.32 14.02
CA ALA A 70 -6.18 -1.67 13.92
C ALA A 70 -5.81 -2.56 12.72
N GLU A 71 -6.79 -3.21 12.09
CA GLU A 71 -6.62 -4.11 10.94
C GLU A 71 -6.85 -3.38 9.60
N ARG A 72 -7.34 -2.13 9.64
CA ARG A 72 -7.57 -1.33 8.44
C ARG A 72 -6.27 -0.81 7.84
N SER A 73 -6.33 -0.44 6.56
CA SER A 73 -5.16 0.03 5.82
C SER A 73 -4.45 1.16 6.56
N GLN A 74 -3.14 1.00 6.77
CA GLN A 74 -2.26 2.03 7.32
C GLN A 74 -1.47 2.76 6.23
N ALA A 75 -1.79 2.51 4.97
CA ALA A 75 -1.18 3.17 3.82
C ALA A 75 -2.25 3.65 2.84
N THR A 76 -1.93 4.71 2.10
CA THR A 76 -2.68 5.11 0.91
C THR A 76 -2.09 4.35 -0.26
N GLN A 77 -2.93 3.66 -1.03
CA GLN A 77 -2.50 2.90 -2.20
C GLN A 77 -3.13 3.49 -3.46
N SER A 78 -2.30 3.76 -4.46
CA SER A 78 -2.73 4.16 -5.79
C SER A 78 -2.16 3.18 -6.80
N ALA A 79 -3.02 2.55 -7.60
CA ALA A 79 -2.58 1.65 -8.66
C ALA A 79 -3.19 2.06 -10.00
N PHE A 80 -2.41 1.91 -11.05
CA PHE A 80 -2.81 2.13 -12.43
C PHE A 80 -2.25 1.01 -13.28
N SER A 81 -3.07 0.44 -14.15
CA SER A 81 -2.60 -0.54 -15.13
C SER A 81 -3.28 -0.35 -16.48
N ILE A 82 -2.54 -0.66 -17.54
CA ILE A 82 -3.02 -0.71 -18.91
C ILE A 82 -2.47 -1.97 -19.58
N ASN A 83 -3.35 -2.71 -20.24
CA ASN A 83 -3.04 -3.92 -20.97
C ASN A 83 -3.65 -3.82 -22.36
N THR A 84 -2.81 -3.90 -23.38
CA THR A 84 -3.18 -3.71 -24.77
C THR A 84 -2.80 -4.95 -25.55
N ALA A 85 -3.74 -5.53 -26.26
CA ALA A 85 -3.54 -6.62 -27.20
C ALA A 85 -3.82 -6.11 -28.60
N VAL A 86 -2.86 -6.18 -29.52
CA VAL A 86 -2.98 -5.70 -30.91
C VAL A 86 -2.67 -6.82 -31.88
N ASN A 87 -3.51 -6.96 -32.89
CA ASN A 87 -3.32 -7.88 -34.01
C ASN A 87 -2.64 -7.12 -35.17
N VAL A 88 -1.31 -7.21 -35.25
CA VAL A 88 -0.50 -6.43 -36.21
C VAL A 88 -0.63 -6.96 -37.65
N ASP A 89 -1.18 -8.16 -37.82
CA ASP A 89 -1.51 -8.78 -39.10
C ASP A 89 -2.46 -7.95 -39.97
N LYS A 90 -3.30 -7.10 -39.36
CA LYS A 90 -4.19 -6.21 -40.09
C LYS A 90 -3.47 -5.08 -40.84
N PHE A 91 -2.17 -4.84 -40.57
CA PHE A 91 -1.34 -3.88 -41.31
C PHE A 91 -0.50 -4.53 -42.44
N LEU A 92 -0.44 -5.86 -42.51
CA LEU A 92 0.30 -6.59 -43.55
C LEU A 92 -0.64 -6.93 -44.72
N PRO A 93 -0.14 -7.11 -45.96
CA PRO A 93 -0.97 -7.53 -47.08
C PRO A 93 -1.65 -8.88 -46.78
N GLU A 94 -2.98 -8.95 -46.92
CA GLU A 94 -3.81 -10.15 -46.60
C GLU A 94 -3.26 -11.46 -47.19
N LYS A 95 -2.55 -11.37 -48.32
CA LYS A 95 -1.93 -12.50 -49.03
C LYS A 95 -0.88 -13.26 -48.21
N THR A 96 -0.40 -12.69 -47.10
CA THR A 96 0.61 -13.33 -46.25
C THR A 96 0.02 -14.25 -45.18
N GLY A 97 -1.26 -14.08 -44.79
CA GLY A 97 -1.96 -15.00 -43.89
C GLY A 97 -1.38 -15.19 -42.48
N MET A 98 -0.37 -14.40 -42.09
CA MET A 98 0.32 -14.52 -40.80
C MET A 98 -0.40 -13.68 -39.74
N LYS A 99 -0.75 -14.28 -38.59
CA LYS A 99 -1.28 -13.58 -37.41
C LYS A 99 -0.18 -13.32 -36.40
N ILE A 100 0.06 -12.06 -36.06
CA ILE A 100 1.08 -11.66 -35.07
C ILE A 100 0.38 -10.88 -33.95
N PRO A 101 -0.05 -11.57 -32.87
CA PRO A 101 -0.64 -10.91 -31.71
C PRO A 101 0.46 -10.29 -30.85
N VAL A 102 0.43 -8.97 -30.65
CA VAL A 102 1.36 -8.24 -29.79
C VAL A 102 0.63 -7.80 -28.53
N ASN A 103 1.13 -8.20 -27.37
CA ASN A 103 0.62 -7.76 -26.08
C ASN A 103 1.59 -6.74 -25.46
N TYR A 104 1.03 -5.70 -24.87
CA TYR A 104 1.76 -4.68 -24.13
C TYR A 104 1.05 -4.40 -22.81
N SER A 105 1.75 -4.60 -21.71
CA SER A 105 1.26 -4.36 -20.35
C SER A 105 2.11 -3.31 -19.66
N TYR A 106 1.46 -2.40 -18.93
CA TYR A 106 2.12 -1.49 -18.02
C TYR A 106 1.30 -1.41 -16.73
N SER A 107 1.97 -1.58 -15.59
CA SER A 107 1.36 -1.46 -14.28
C SER A 107 2.25 -0.64 -13.36
N GLN A 108 1.64 0.20 -12.54
CA GLN A 108 2.32 0.98 -11.55
C GLN A 108 1.47 1.00 -10.28
N THR A 109 2.11 0.68 -9.16
CA THR A 109 1.52 0.82 -7.83
C THR A 109 2.40 1.74 -7.01
N ILE A 110 1.76 2.69 -6.33
CA ILE A 110 2.36 3.63 -5.39
C ILE A 110 1.70 3.37 -4.04
N GLU A 111 2.52 3.20 -3.02
CA GLU A 111 2.08 3.04 -1.64
C GLU A 111 2.71 4.14 -0.80
N ASP A 112 1.87 4.91 -0.11
CA ASP A 112 2.27 5.99 0.80
C ASP A 112 1.84 5.62 2.23
N PRO A 113 2.78 5.19 3.09
CA PRO A 113 2.46 4.75 4.46
C PRO A 113 2.13 5.93 5.38
N LYS A 114 1.19 5.74 6.32
CA LYS A 114 0.84 6.74 7.36
C LYS A 114 2.00 6.95 8.34
N TYR A 115 2.67 5.87 8.71
CA TYR A 115 3.79 5.87 9.65
C TYR A 115 5.12 5.73 8.92
N ASN A 116 6.20 6.18 9.56
CA ASN A 116 7.53 6.06 9.00
C ASN A 116 7.95 4.58 8.97
N PRO A 117 8.37 4.04 7.81
CA PRO A 117 8.72 2.62 7.69
C PRO A 117 9.95 2.22 8.52
N LEU A 118 10.83 3.17 8.85
CA LEU A 118 11.98 2.93 9.72
C LEU A 118 11.67 3.20 11.20
N ASP A 119 10.65 4.01 11.49
CA ASP A 119 10.27 4.44 12.83
C ASP A 119 8.75 4.47 12.96
N THR A 120 8.17 3.31 13.25
CA THR A 120 6.72 3.07 13.08
C THR A 120 5.83 3.80 14.09
N ASP A 121 6.42 4.48 15.07
CA ASP A 121 5.73 5.28 16.09
C ASP A 121 5.53 6.74 15.66
N VAL A 122 6.23 7.21 14.63
CA VAL A 122 6.10 8.58 14.09
C VAL A 122 5.35 8.55 12.77
N GLU A 123 4.37 9.44 12.62
CA GLU A 123 3.73 9.67 11.32
C GLU A 123 4.77 10.09 10.28
N PHE A 124 4.70 9.52 9.07
CA PHE A 124 5.60 9.85 7.97
C PHE A 124 5.57 11.35 7.63
N SER A 125 4.44 12.02 7.88
CA SER A 125 4.26 13.45 7.70
C SER A 125 5.17 14.30 8.62
N LYS A 126 5.43 13.81 9.84
CA LYS A 126 6.14 14.45 10.97
C LYS A 126 7.59 13.98 11.14
N ALA A 127 8.02 12.96 10.40
CA ALA A 127 9.36 12.39 10.50
C ALA A 127 10.45 13.39 10.05
N ALA A 128 11.50 13.56 10.86
CA ALA A 128 12.61 14.47 10.56
C ALA A 128 13.42 14.05 9.32
N ASN A 129 13.43 12.77 8.99
CA ASN A 129 14.11 12.17 7.84
C ASN A 129 13.19 12.00 6.60
N LYS A 130 12.02 12.65 6.57
CA LYS A 130 11.04 12.55 5.48
C LYS A 130 11.62 12.82 4.09
N GLU A 131 12.52 13.78 3.96
CA GLU A 131 13.12 14.14 2.66
C GLU A 131 14.12 13.08 2.14
N GLU A 132 14.73 12.30 3.03
CA GLU A 132 15.59 11.17 2.66
C GLU A 132 14.74 9.96 2.25
N LEU A 133 13.62 9.73 2.94
CA LEU A 133 12.70 8.64 2.64
C LEU A 133 11.85 8.90 1.40
N LYS A 134 11.49 10.15 1.09
CA LYS A 134 10.84 10.53 -0.19
C LYS A 134 11.70 10.22 -1.42
N LYS A 135 13.03 10.22 -1.28
CA LYS A 135 13.96 9.83 -2.35
C LYS A 135 14.00 8.32 -2.59
N SER A 136 13.52 7.54 -1.64
CA SER A 136 13.28 6.11 -1.77
C SER A 136 11.78 5.86 -1.85
N PRO A 137 11.07 6.35 -2.89
CA PRO A 137 9.74 5.82 -3.10
C PRO A 137 9.95 4.33 -3.36
N GLU A 138 9.32 3.48 -2.57
CA GLU A 138 9.08 2.08 -2.93
C GLU A 138 8.12 2.06 -4.13
N ARG A 139 8.58 2.66 -5.22
CA ARG A 139 7.91 2.75 -6.49
C ARG A 139 8.19 1.39 -7.10
N ILE A 140 7.32 0.43 -6.77
CA ILE A 140 7.29 -0.85 -7.46
C ILE A 140 6.81 -0.54 -8.89
N LEU A 141 7.77 -0.16 -9.73
CA LEU A 141 7.60 -0.02 -11.17
C LEU A 141 7.75 -1.42 -11.76
N SER A 142 6.68 -2.20 -11.71
CA SER A 142 6.61 -3.45 -12.46
C SER A 142 6.39 -3.12 -13.94
N ARG A 143 7.50 -2.91 -14.66
CA ARG A 143 7.52 -2.92 -16.14
C ARG A 143 7.75 -4.35 -16.61
N GLU A 144 6.67 -5.05 -16.95
CA GLU A 144 6.75 -6.28 -17.73
C GLU A 144 6.28 -6.00 -19.15
N VAL A 145 7.20 -6.11 -20.11
CA VAL A 145 6.88 -6.14 -21.54
C VAL A 145 6.97 -7.59 -21.98
N LEU A 146 5.82 -8.26 -22.07
CA LEU A 146 5.73 -9.65 -22.51
C LEU A 146 5.39 -9.68 -24.01
N VAL A 147 6.39 -9.96 -24.84
CA VAL A 147 6.19 -10.19 -26.29
C VAL A 147 6.21 -11.70 -26.51
N TRP A 148 5.11 -12.28 -27.00
CA TRP A 148 5.03 -13.65 -27.50
C TRP A 148 4.78 -13.64 -29.00
#